data_AF-W5YVW2-F1
#
_entry.id   AF-W5YVW2-F1
#
_cell.length_a   1.000
_cell.length_b   1.000
_cell.length_c   1.000
_cell.angle_alpha   90.00
_cell.angle_beta   90.00
_cell.angle_gamma   90.00
#
_symmetry.space_group_name_H-M   'P 1'
#
loop_
_entity.id
_entity.type
_entity.pdbx_description
1 polymer ?
#
loop_
_entity_poly.entity_id
_entity_poly.type
_entity_poly.pdbx_seq_one_letter_code
_entity_poly.pdbx_strand_id
1 'polypeptide(L)'
;MSFGSYMVTFSIVVYCWVQGLISLGVTVGFLAFASLINATFWWLIHTGRNLKFHDPSMTSAQMIVSLLPPIWVMAFLEAGQARAIFLLIAVVPMLFGILALTTRQFIVVGVWFFALYGLLHLGLWAYRPEVLNSELEILQTVAFALVMAEITIIGGFISSLRGKLRQRNLELGEAWSRFGNW
;
A
#
# COMPACT_ATOMS: atom_id res chain seq x y z
N MET A 1 -3.43 -6.82 8.80
CA MET A 1 -3.65 -6.09 7.53
C MET A 1 -2.62 -6.50 6.48
N SER A 2 -1.32 -6.40 6.76
CA SER A 2 -0.25 -6.75 5.80
C SER A 2 -0.32 -8.19 5.25
N PHE A 3 -0.51 -9.21 6.10
CA PHE A 3 -0.57 -10.62 5.67
C PHE A 3 -1.66 -10.89 4.62
N GLY A 4 -2.89 -10.41 4.84
CA GLY A 4 -4.00 -10.64 3.90
C GLY A 4 -3.76 -9.99 2.54
N SER A 5 -3.20 -8.77 2.51
CA SER A 5 -2.83 -8.12 1.25
C SER A 5 -1.75 -8.89 0.50
N TYR A 6 -0.72 -9.36 1.21
CA TYR A 6 0.34 -10.16 0.59
C TYR A 6 -0.15 -11.53 0.11
N MET A 7 -1.12 -12.16 0.78
CA MET A 7 -1.72 -13.39 0.29
C MET A 7 -2.44 -13.18 -1.04
N VAL A 8 -3.23 -12.10 -1.17
CA VAL A 8 -3.91 -11.77 -2.43
C VAL A 8 -2.90 -11.53 -3.54
N THR A 9 -1.86 -10.74 -3.28
CA THR A 9 -0.81 -10.51 -4.28
C THR A 9 -0.05 -11.79 -4.61
N PHE A 10 0.24 -12.64 -3.61
CA PHE A 10 0.92 -13.91 -3.82
C PHE A 10 0.11 -14.83 -4.74
N SER A 11 -1.22 -14.91 -4.58
CA SER A 11 -2.08 -15.68 -5.49
C SER A 11 -1.95 -15.21 -6.94
N ILE A 12 -1.83 -13.90 -7.18
CA ILE A 12 -1.61 -13.36 -8.52
C ILE A 12 -0.20 -13.68 -9.03
N VAL A 13 0.83 -13.58 -8.19
CA VAL A 13 2.20 -13.96 -8.56
C VAL A 13 2.26 -15.44 -8.95
N VAL A 14 1.63 -16.33 -8.16
CA VAL A 14 1.54 -17.75 -8.48
C VAL A 14 0.80 -17.98 -9.79
N TYR A 15 -0.30 -17.24 -10.04
CA TYR A 15 -1.00 -17.30 -11.32
C TYR A 15 -0.09 -16.87 -12.49
N CYS A 16 0.66 -15.77 -12.35
CA CYS A 16 1.63 -15.34 -13.36
C CYS A 16 2.69 -16.42 -13.64
N TRP A 17 3.14 -17.13 -12.62
CA TRP A 17 4.08 -18.25 -12.80
C TRP A 17 3.45 -19.42 -13.54
N VAL A 18 2.23 -19.82 -13.19
CA VAL A 18 1.49 -20.90 -13.88
C VAL A 18 1.26 -20.56 -15.36
N GLN A 19 1.04 -19.29 -15.69
CA GLN A 19 0.89 -18.82 -17.07
C GLN A 19 2.23 -18.61 -17.80
N GLY A 20 3.37 -18.86 -17.15
CA GLY A 20 4.69 -18.66 -17.74
C GLY A 20 5.11 -17.20 -17.92
N LEU A 21 4.39 -16.25 -17.30
CA LEU A 21 4.70 -14.81 -17.38
C LEU A 21 5.91 -14.41 -16.53
N ILE A 22 6.24 -15.22 -15.51
CA ILE A 22 7.40 -15.02 -14.64
C ILE A 22 8.06 -16.35 -14.29
N SER A 23 9.35 -16.32 -13.96
CA SER A 23 10.09 -17.52 -13.55
C SER A 23 9.79 -17.94 -12.10
N LEU A 24 10.01 -19.22 -11.79
CA LEU A 24 9.89 -19.74 -10.41
C LEU A 24 10.79 -18.96 -9.42
N GLY A 25 11.97 -18.53 -9.88
CA GLY A 25 12.89 -17.72 -9.07
C GLY A 25 12.28 -16.38 -8.64
N VAL A 26 11.50 -15.73 -9.51
CA VAL A 26 10.77 -14.49 -9.18
C VAL A 26 9.66 -14.78 -8.17
N THR A 27 8.91 -15.88 -8.33
CA THR A 27 7.85 -16.27 -7.39
C THR A 27 8.40 -16.55 -5.99
N VAL A 28 9.48 -17.32 -5.90
CA VAL A 28 10.16 -17.62 -4.63
C VAL A 28 10.79 -16.35 -4.05
N GLY A 29 11.38 -15.50 -4.88
CA GLY A 29 11.91 -14.21 -4.48
C GLY A 29 10.86 -13.29 -3.88
N PHE A 30 9.67 -13.21 -4.49
CA PHE A 30 8.53 -12.48 -3.94
C PHE A 30 8.12 -13.03 -2.57
N LEU A 31 7.98 -14.35 -2.45
CA LEU A 31 7.60 -14.98 -1.18
C LEU A 31 8.64 -14.68 -0.09
N ALA A 32 9.92 -14.87 -0.38
CA ALA A 32 11.01 -14.57 0.54
C ALA A 32 11.01 -13.09 0.96
N PHE A 33 10.82 -12.17 0.00
CA PHE A 33 10.80 -10.74 0.27
C PHE A 33 9.60 -10.33 1.13
N ALA A 34 8.39 -10.80 0.78
CA ALA A 34 7.18 -10.57 1.56
C ALA A 34 7.28 -11.18 2.97
N SER A 35 7.79 -12.41 3.09
CA SER A 35 8.02 -13.07 4.38
C SER A 35 9.02 -12.31 5.25
N LEU A 36 10.12 -11.79 4.69
CA LEU A 36 11.10 -11.00 5.42
C LEU A 36 10.49 -9.71 5.99
N ILE A 37 9.69 -9.01 5.18
CA ILE A 37 8.98 -7.80 5.63
C ILE A 37 8.02 -8.15 6.77
N ASN A 38 7.17 -9.17 6.61
CA ASN A 38 6.20 -9.56 7.62
C ASN A 38 6.88 -10.06 8.91
N ALA A 39 7.96 -10.84 8.80
CA ALA A 39 8.73 -11.32 9.94
C ALA A 39 9.35 -10.15 10.73
N THR A 40 9.83 -9.11 10.03
CA THR A 40 10.39 -7.90 10.66
C THR A 40 9.32 -7.17 11.48
N PHE A 41 8.13 -6.92 10.92
CA PHE A 41 7.05 -6.28 11.67
C PHE A 41 6.54 -7.17 12.81
N TRP A 42 6.39 -8.47 12.58
CA TRP A 42 5.99 -9.41 13.62
C TRP A 42 6.97 -9.37 14.80
N TRP A 43 8.28 -9.39 14.54
CA TRP A 43 9.29 -9.31 15.57
C TRP A 43 9.25 -7.98 16.34
N LEU A 44 9.09 -6.84 15.64
CA LEU A 44 8.98 -5.52 16.28
C LEU A 44 7.75 -5.39 17.18
N ILE A 45 6.62 -5.99 16.77
CA ILE A 45 5.38 -5.99 17.55
C ILE A 45 5.51 -6.96 18.74
N HIS A 46 6.04 -8.15 18.52
CA HIS A 46 6.17 -9.17 19.56
C HIS A 46 7.16 -8.76 20.66
N THR A 47 8.24 -8.05 20.30
CA THR A 47 9.22 -7.54 21.27
C THR A 47 8.78 -6.25 21.98
N GLY A 48 7.58 -5.73 21.69
CA GLY A 48 7.06 -4.48 22.25
C GLY A 48 7.85 -3.23 21.83
N ARG A 49 8.80 -3.36 20.89
CA ARG A 49 9.58 -2.23 20.37
C ARG A 49 8.71 -1.26 19.58
N ASN A 50 7.64 -1.77 18.96
CA ASN A 50 6.64 -0.97 18.25
C ASN A 50 6.01 0.13 19.13
N LEU A 51 5.87 -0.12 20.45
CA LEU A 51 5.29 0.84 21.40
C LEU A 51 6.13 2.11 21.58
N LYS A 52 7.41 2.07 21.19
CA LYS A 52 8.30 3.24 21.22
C LYS A 52 8.11 4.16 20.00
N PHE A 53 7.42 3.69 18.95
CA PHE A 53 7.14 4.48 17.77
C PHE A 53 5.85 5.28 17.92
N HIS A 54 5.77 6.40 17.19
CA HIS A 54 4.60 7.28 17.20
C HIS A 54 3.32 6.60 16.71
N ASP A 55 3.44 5.61 15.82
CA ASP A 55 2.36 4.73 15.37
C ASP A 55 2.65 3.29 15.85
N PRO A 56 2.12 2.87 17.01
CA PRO A 56 2.35 1.53 17.55
C PRO A 56 1.84 0.39 16.66
N SER A 57 0.84 0.69 15.82
CA SER A 57 0.32 -0.29 14.85
C SER A 57 1.26 -0.47 13.65
N MET A 58 2.19 0.48 13.46
CA MET A 58 3.11 0.55 12.33
C MET A 58 2.39 0.45 10.97
N THR A 59 1.11 0.82 10.90
CA THR A 59 0.28 0.61 9.70
C THR A 59 0.80 1.45 8.54
N SER A 60 1.18 2.70 8.81
CA SER A 60 1.79 3.59 7.82
C SER A 60 3.09 3.01 7.23
N ALA A 61 3.97 2.49 8.08
CA ALA A 61 5.22 1.85 7.66
C ALA A 61 4.96 0.57 6.86
N GLN A 62 4.01 -0.27 7.29
CA GLN A 62 3.60 -1.49 6.57
C GLN A 62 3.06 -1.16 5.17
N MET A 63 2.29 -0.08 5.02
CA MET A 63 1.78 0.36 3.72
C MET A 63 2.90 0.85 2.80
N ILE A 64 3.85 1.64 3.31
CA ILE A 64 4.99 2.12 2.50
C ILE A 64 5.77 0.95 1.89
N VAL A 65 6.00 -0.11 2.65
CA VAL A 65 6.76 -1.27 2.16
C VAL A 65 5.92 -2.31 1.43
N SER A 66 4.57 -2.22 1.47
CA SER A 66 3.69 -3.22 0.86
C SER A 66 3.84 -3.31 -0.64
N LEU A 67 4.18 -2.19 -1.29
CA LEU A 67 4.32 -2.10 -2.74
C LEU A 67 5.70 -2.55 -3.25
N LEU A 68 6.70 -2.70 -2.37
CA LEU A 68 8.07 -3.04 -2.79
C LEU A 68 8.17 -4.43 -3.45
N PRO A 69 7.65 -5.53 -2.85
CA PRO A 69 7.71 -6.84 -3.51
C PRO A 69 6.92 -6.90 -4.83
N PRO A 70 5.69 -6.35 -4.93
CA PRO A 70 4.96 -6.29 -6.19
C PRO A 70 5.71 -5.51 -7.29
N ILE A 71 6.28 -4.34 -6.97
CA ILE A 71 7.06 -3.54 -7.93
C ILE A 71 8.29 -4.32 -8.43
N TRP A 72 8.96 -5.05 -7.53
CA TRP A 72 10.06 -5.91 -7.91
C TRP A 72 9.61 -7.01 -8.90
N VAL A 73 8.45 -7.65 -8.69
CA VAL A 73 7.90 -8.62 -9.65
C VAL A 73 7.57 -7.96 -10.99
N MET A 74 6.98 -6.76 -10.98
CA MET A 74 6.64 -6.05 -12.23
C MET A 74 7.85 -5.79 -13.13
N ALA A 75 9.06 -5.68 -12.57
CA ALA A 75 10.30 -5.49 -13.32
C ALA A 75 10.68 -6.72 -14.18
N PHE A 76 10.16 -7.90 -13.86
CA PHE A 76 10.41 -9.14 -14.60
C PHE A 76 9.28 -9.52 -15.57
N LEU A 77 8.19 -8.75 -15.61
CA LEU A 77 7.10 -8.98 -16.56
C LEU A 77 7.47 -8.47 -17.95
N GLU A 78 7.38 -9.35 -18.94
CA GLU A 78 7.54 -9.00 -20.36
C GLU A 78 6.29 -8.29 -20.89
N ALA A 79 5.11 -8.81 -20.54
CA ALA A 79 3.84 -8.19 -20.90
C ALA A 79 3.57 -6.97 -20.01
N GLY A 80 3.89 -5.77 -20.51
CA GLY A 80 3.68 -4.52 -19.74
C GLY A 80 2.24 -4.30 -19.27
N GLN A 81 1.24 -4.79 -20.02
CA GLN A 81 -0.16 -4.77 -19.60
C GLN A 81 -0.44 -5.52 -18.30
N ALA A 82 0.34 -6.56 -17.98
CA ALA A 82 0.16 -7.32 -16.74
C ALA A 82 0.51 -6.50 -15.49
N ARG A 83 1.28 -5.41 -15.63
CA ARG A 83 1.63 -4.49 -14.52
C ARG A 83 0.39 -3.81 -13.94
N ALA A 84 -0.62 -3.51 -14.75
CA ALA A 84 -1.89 -2.92 -14.32
C ALA A 84 -2.59 -3.74 -13.22
N ILE A 85 -2.46 -5.07 -13.24
CA ILE A 85 -3.06 -5.96 -12.24
C ILE A 85 -2.45 -5.70 -10.86
N PHE A 86 -1.13 -5.52 -10.79
CA PHE A 86 -0.44 -5.25 -9.55
C PHE A 86 -0.73 -3.84 -9.02
N LEU A 87 -0.92 -2.85 -9.92
CA LEU A 87 -1.38 -1.50 -9.55
C LEU A 87 -2.79 -1.52 -8.96
N LEU A 88 -3.69 -2.33 -9.52
CA LEU A 88 -5.02 -2.52 -8.98
C LEU A 88 -4.96 -3.10 -7.55
N ILE A 89 -4.10 -4.10 -7.30
CA ILE A 89 -3.95 -4.65 -5.94
C ILE A 89 -3.32 -3.63 -4.99
N ALA A 90 -2.47 -2.72 -5.46
CA ALA A 90 -1.88 -1.66 -4.63
C ALA A 90 -2.93 -0.72 -4.01
N VAL A 91 -4.16 -0.70 -4.55
CA VAL A 91 -5.31 -0.01 -3.94
C VAL A 91 -5.72 -0.64 -2.61
N VAL A 92 -5.58 -1.95 -2.43
CA VAL A 92 -6.05 -2.67 -1.24
C VAL A 92 -5.36 -2.17 0.04
N PRO A 93 -4.02 -2.05 0.12
CA PRO A 93 -3.35 -1.39 1.23
C PRO A 93 -3.86 0.03 1.50
N MET A 94 -4.15 0.82 0.46
CA MET A 94 -4.66 2.18 0.60
C MET A 94 -6.06 2.21 1.24
N LEU A 95 -6.95 1.29 0.88
CA LEU A 95 -8.26 1.15 1.50
C LEU A 95 -8.16 0.83 3.00
N PHE A 96 -7.24 -0.06 3.37
CA PHE A 96 -6.95 -0.35 4.78
C PHE A 96 -6.43 0.88 5.53
N GLY A 97 -5.67 1.74 4.84
CA GLY A 97 -5.21 3.00 5.39
C GLY A 97 -6.34 3.92 5.85
N ILE A 98 -7.56 3.79 5.31
CA ILE A 98 -8.67 4.73 5.58
C ILE A 98 -9.03 4.74 7.06
N LEU A 99 -8.90 3.58 7.70
CA LEU A 99 -9.25 3.39 9.11
C LEU A 99 -8.12 3.80 10.07
N ALA A 100 -6.88 3.89 9.60
CA ALA A 100 -5.70 4.03 10.44
C ALA A 100 -4.92 5.34 10.23
N LEU A 101 -4.84 5.83 9.00
CA LEU A 101 -3.98 6.97 8.63
C LEU A 101 -4.70 8.31 8.80
N THR A 102 -3.89 9.34 9.04
CA THR A 102 -4.27 10.75 8.90
C THR A 102 -4.20 11.18 7.44
N THR A 103 -4.87 12.27 7.08
CA THR A 103 -4.83 12.85 5.71
C THR A 103 -3.40 13.09 5.21
N ARG A 104 -2.49 13.55 6.08
CA ARG A 104 -1.08 13.78 5.71
C ARG A 104 -0.35 12.47 5.40
N GLN A 105 -0.55 11.44 6.22
CA GLN A 105 0.04 10.12 5.98
C GLN A 105 -0.48 9.49 4.69
N PHE A 106 -1.76 9.69 4.38
CA PHE A 106 -2.36 9.27 3.11
C PHE A 106 -1.65 9.87 1.90
N ILE A 107 -1.44 11.18 1.90
CA ILE A 107 -0.72 11.89 0.82
C ILE A 107 0.69 11.33 0.69
N VAL A 108 1.40 11.13 1.79
CA VAL A 108 2.76 10.58 1.79
C VAL A 108 2.80 9.19 1.16
N VAL A 109 1.88 8.30 1.53
CA VAL A 109 1.84 6.94 0.96
C VAL A 109 1.46 6.99 -0.53
N GLY A 110 0.49 7.81 -0.92
CA GLY A 110 0.09 7.97 -2.33
C GLY A 110 1.24 8.47 -3.21
N VAL A 111 1.94 9.52 -2.76
CA VAL A 111 3.15 10.04 -3.45
C VAL A 111 4.25 8.98 -3.49
N TRP A 112 4.45 8.24 -2.40
CA TRP A 112 5.43 7.15 -2.36
C TRP A 112 5.11 6.04 -3.37
N PHE A 113 3.85 5.65 -3.49
CA PHE A 113 3.43 4.64 -4.46
C PHE A 113 3.64 5.11 -5.89
N PHE A 114 3.27 6.36 -6.18
CA PHE A 114 3.52 6.96 -7.48
C PHE A 114 5.02 7.05 -7.80
N ALA A 115 5.84 7.45 -6.83
CA ALA A 115 7.29 7.51 -6.98
C ALA A 115 7.93 6.14 -7.24
N LEU A 116 7.49 5.09 -6.54
CA LEU A 116 7.96 3.72 -6.78
C LEU A 116 7.61 3.23 -8.18
N TYR A 117 6.39 3.53 -8.65
CA TYR A 117 5.98 3.15 -10.00
C TYR A 117 6.74 3.93 -11.08
N GLY A 118 6.98 5.23 -10.86
CA GLY A 118 7.84 6.05 -11.72
C GLY A 118 9.28 5.54 -11.74
N LEU A 119 9.82 5.10 -10.60
CA LEU A 119 11.16 4.50 -10.52
C LEU A 119 11.25 3.19 -11.31
N LEU A 120 10.20 2.35 -11.24
CA LEU A 120 10.10 1.15 -12.08
C LEU A 120 10.15 1.52 -13.57
N HIS A 121 9.40 2.53 -13.99
CA HIS A 121 9.41 3.01 -15.38
C HIS A 121 10.79 3.48 -15.82
N LEU A 122 11.47 4.29 -14.99
CA LEU A 122 12.83 4.75 -15.27
C LEU A 122 13.83 3.59 -15.38
N GLY A 123 13.70 2.59 -14.50
CA GLY A 123 14.51 1.37 -14.56
C GLY A 123 14.25 0.57 -15.84
N LEU A 124 12.98 0.36 -16.20
CA LEU A 124 12.62 -0.33 -17.44
C LEU A 124 13.12 0.43 -18.67
N TRP A 125 13.02 1.75 -18.68
CA TRP A 125 13.50 2.57 -19.79
C TRP A 125 15.02 2.49 -19.96
N ALA A 126 15.78 2.39 -18.86
CA ALA A 126 17.23 2.27 -18.89
C ALA A 126 17.74 0.87 -19.26
N TYR A 127 17.07 -0.20 -18.81
CA TYR A 127 17.58 -1.57 -18.94
C TYR A 127 16.84 -2.43 -19.96
N ARG A 128 15.56 -2.16 -20.24
CA ARG A 128 14.66 -2.96 -21.10
C ARG A 128 13.61 -2.10 -21.80
N PRO A 129 13.99 -1.15 -22.67
CA PRO A 129 13.03 -0.28 -23.33
C PRO A 129 12.05 -1.04 -24.24
N GLU A 130 12.40 -2.23 -24.71
CA GLU A 130 11.58 -3.08 -25.58
C GLU A 130 10.28 -3.60 -24.94
N VAL A 131 10.22 -3.69 -23.60
CA VAL A 131 9.00 -4.13 -22.88
C VAL A 131 8.06 -2.97 -22.54
N LEU A 132 8.39 -1.74 -22.95
CA LEU A 132 7.59 -0.55 -22.73
C LEU A 132 6.78 -0.22 -23.99
N ASN A 133 5.46 -0.27 -23.84
CA ASN A 133 4.55 0.31 -24.82
C ASN A 133 4.15 1.71 -24.33
N SER A 134 4.75 2.76 -24.90
CA SER A 134 4.59 4.13 -24.42
C SER A 134 3.13 4.57 -24.22
N GLU A 135 2.22 4.18 -25.10
CA GLU A 135 0.81 4.57 -25.01
C GLU A 135 0.12 3.92 -23.80
N LEU A 136 0.32 2.61 -23.62
CA LEU A 136 -0.29 1.85 -22.53
C LEU A 136 0.33 2.20 -21.18
N GLU A 137 1.64 2.43 -21.13
CA GLU A 137 2.35 2.78 -19.90
C GLU A 137 1.96 4.18 -19.42
N ILE A 138 1.81 5.16 -20.33
CA ILE A 138 1.26 6.48 -19.99
C ILE A 138 -0.18 6.34 -19.48
N LEU A 139 -1.03 5.58 -20.17
CA LEU A 139 -2.42 5.38 -19.76
C LEU A 139 -2.51 4.75 -18.36
N GLN A 140 -1.73 3.70 -18.09
CA GLN A 140 -1.68 3.06 -16.78
C GLN A 140 -1.14 4.00 -15.69
N THR A 141 -0.10 4.79 -15.99
CA THR A 141 0.47 5.76 -15.06
C THR A 141 -0.54 6.84 -14.69
N VAL A 142 -1.23 7.40 -15.69
CA VAL A 142 -2.28 8.41 -15.48
C VAL A 142 -3.45 7.81 -14.70
N ALA A 143 -3.93 6.63 -15.09
CA ALA A 143 -5.00 5.95 -14.38
C ALA A 143 -4.63 5.68 -12.91
N PHE A 144 -3.42 5.20 -12.65
CA PHE A 144 -2.93 4.97 -11.30
C PHE A 144 -2.84 6.26 -10.49
N ALA A 145 -2.33 7.34 -11.07
CA ALA A 145 -2.26 8.66 -10.42
C ALA A 145 -3.66 9.17 -10.02
N LEU A 146 -4.63 9.06 -10.92
CA LEU A 146 -6.01 9.48 -10.67
C LEU A 146 -6.65 8.66 -9.56
N VAL A 147 -6.53 7.34 -9.60
CA VAL A 147 -7.07 6.45 -8.57
C VAL A 147 -6.40 6.71 -7.21
N MET A 148 -5.08 6.90 -7.17
CA MET A 148 -4.37 7.24 -5.94
C MET A 148 -4.80 8.61 -5.39
N ALA A 149 -5.00 9.60 -6.25
CA ALA A 149 -5.49 10.92 -5.86
C ALA A 149 -6.91 10.81 -5.27
N GLU A 150 -7.80 10.08 -5.92
CA GLU A 150 -9.18 9.87 -5.47
C GLU A 150 -9.22 9.16 -4.10
N ILE A 151 -8.45 8.08 -3.92
CA ILE A 151 -8.40 7.38 -2.63
C ILE A 151 -7.78 8.27 -1.54
N THR A 152 -6.78 9.08 -1.88
CA THR A 152 -6.18 10.03 -0.93
C THR A 152 -7.19 11.09 -0.49
N ILE A 153 -8.02 11.59 -1.41
CA ILE A 153 -9.11 12.54 -1.10
C ILE A 153 -10.16 11.87 -0.21
N ILE A 154 -10.65 10.69 -0.60
CA ILE A 154 -11.67 9.94 0.16
C ILE A 154 -11.15 9.58 1.55
N GLY A 155 -9.94 9.02 1.63
CA GLY A 155 -9.29 8.66 2.90
C GLY A 155 -9.06 9.88 3.79
N GLY A 156 -8.65 11.00 3.21
CA GLY A 156 -8.52 12.28 3.90
C GLY A 156 -9.84 12.80 4.47
N PHE A 157 -10.91 12.74 3.68
CA PHE A 157 -12.26 13.14 4.11
C PHE A 157 -12.76 12.26 5.27
N ILE A 158 -12.67 10.94 5.14
CA ILE A 158 -13.09 9.99 6.19
C ILE A 158 -12.25 10.17 7.46
N SER A 159 -10.94 10.37 7.33
CA SER A 159 -10.07 10.68 8.48
C SER A 159 -10.53 11.95 9.20
N SER A 160 -10.95 12.98 8.46
CA SER A 160 -11.44 14.23 9.07
C SER A 160 -12.78 14.04 9.79
N LEU A 161 -13.69 13.23 9.22
CA LEU A 161 -14.97 12.90 9.85
C LEU A 161 -14.77 12.13 11.16
N ARG A 162 -13.86 11.15 11.18
CA ARG A 162 -13.50 10.42 12.39
C ARG A 162 -12.95 11.34 13.48
N GLY A 163 -12.14 12.33 13.10
CA GLY A 163 -11.66 13.38 14.02
C GLY A 163 -12.80 14.17 14.64
N LYS A 164 -13.74 14.66 13.81
CA LYS A 164 -14.93 15.40 14.26
C LYS A 164 -15.84 14.56 15.16
N LEU A 165 -16.09 13.29 14.81
CA LEU A 165 -16.87 12.35 15.62
C LEU A 165 -16.23 12.13 17.00
N ARG A 166 -14.90 11.95 17.05
CA ARG A 166 -14.18 11.80 18.32
C ARG A 166 -14.30 13.04 19.19
N GLN A 167 -14.17 14.24 18.60
CA GLN A 167 -14.33 15.50 19.33
C GLN A 167 -15.75 15.63 19.90
N ARG A 168 -16.78 15.36 19.09
CA ARG A 168 -18.18 15.42 19.54
C ARG A 168 -18.50 14.42 20.65
N ASN A 169 -17.95 13.21 20.57
CA ASN A 169 -18.11 12.22 21.65
C ASN A 169 -17.44 12.65 22.95
N LEU A 170 -16.29 13.33 22.89
CA LEU A 170 -15.63 13.89 24.07
C LEU A 170 -16.44 15.03 24.68
N GLU A 171 -16.93 15.97 23.87
CA GLU A 171 -17.79 17.08 24.32
C GLU A 171 -19.06 16.55 25.00
N LEU A 172 -19.68 15.49 24.47
CA LEU A 172 -20.82 14.84 25.10
C LEU A 172 -20.44 14.20 26.44
N GLY A 173 -19.33 13.45 26.51
CA GLY A 173 -18.86 12.84 27.76
C GLY A 173 -18.58 13.88 28.86
N GLU A 174 -17.97 15.00 28.49
CA GLU A 174 -17.74 16.13 29.40
C GLU A 174 -19.05 16.75 29.89
N ALA A 175 -20.02 16.97 28.99
CA ALA A 175 -21.34 17.48 29.37
C ALA A 175 -22.08 16.53 30.32
N TRP A 176 -22.06 15.22 30.07
CA TRP A 176 -22.65 14.21 30.95
C TRP A 176 -22.00 14.19 32.33
N SER A 177 -20.66 14.28 32.41
CA SER A 177 -19.94 14.33 33.69
C SER A 177 -20.27 15.57 34.52
N ARG A 178 -20.59 16.69 33.86
CA ARG A 178 -21.03 17.92 34.53
C ARG A 178 -22.45 17.81 35.10
N PHE A 179 -23.35 17.09 34.44
CA PHE A 179 -24.71 16.86 34.94
C PHE A 179 -24.79 15.79 36.04
N GLY A 180 -23.89 14.80 36.04
CA GLY A 180 -23.87 13.74 37.07
C GLY A 180 -23.23 14.11 38.41
N ASN A 181 -22.69 15.34 38.56
CA ASN A 181 -22.07 15.85 39.79
C ASN A 181 -23.02 16.74 40.63
N TRP A 182 -24.33 16.69 40.38
CA TRP A 182 -25.40 17.27 41.19
C TRP A 182 -26.31 16.16 41.72
#